data_AF-A0A7C8U9V3-F1
#
_entry.id   AF-A0A7C8U9V3-F1
#
_cell.length_a   1.000
_cell.length_b   1.000
_cell.length_c   1.000
_cell.angle_alpha   90.00
_cell.angle_beta   90.00
_cell.angle_gamma   90.00
#
_symmetry.space_group_name_H-M   'P 1'
#
loop_
_entity.id
_entity.type
_entity.pdbx_description
1 polymer ?
#
loop_
_entity_poly.entity_id
_entity_poly.type
_entity_poly.pdbx_seq_one_letter_code
_entity_poly.pdbx_strand_id
1 'polypeptide(L)'
;MADGGWLYSDGGRQRFNATILKQYGYVIYPNNTISNYSSCVLAFGGYIPTVIGNGSWYNSTGCDTPVRPIRTRGIVGIVAAIIFGVLLVLSLVALNKHGKSFLPAEKRFRLVGRRWPWYWCIITTSVGMISGFTAVDVDRVWVLGTAAIFHFIFYLVTLPACLSAIWEMTRNWASFEERKGVDEDFTRYRQDDLRSKIEFYEPLLFYLFNFLSFFLSILRAWNPIARSNIPSNTGIYILSWLFTRDSGHLGHLVFRLERAKRGSGIAASEEYSECDPRPRDVNHAGQKIYRETWD
;
A
#
# COMPACT_ATOMS: atom_id res chain seq x y z
N MET A 1 -42.69 -7.35 -37.28
CA MET A 1 -43.10 -5.97 -37.60
C MET A 1 -42.02 -5.06 -37.09
N ALA A 2 -41.43 -4.28 -38.00
CA ALA A 2 -40.28 -3.44 -37.76
C ALA A 2 -40.74 -2.16 -37.07
N ASP A 3 -40.68 -2.14 -35.74
CA ASP A 3 -40.82 -0.90 -34.99
C ASP A 3 -39.52 -0.12 -35.17
N GLY A 4 -39.49 0.74 -36.19
CA GLY A 4 -38.43 1.73 -36.45
C GLY A 4 -38.40 2.82 -35.38
N GLY A 5 -38.41 2.41 -34.11
CA GLY A 5 -38.39 3.30 -32.96
C GLY A 5 -37.07 4.02 -32.82
N TRP A 6 -37.13 5.26 -32.36
CA TRP A 6 -35.96 6.03 -31.95
C TRP A 6 -35.76 5.82 -30.44
N LEU A 7 -34.53 5.48 -30.04
CA LEU A 7 -34.12 5.55 -28.64
C LEU A 7 -33.48 6.90 -28.37
N TYR A 8 -33.82 7.49 -27.22
CA TYR A 8 -33.34 8.80 -26.83
C TYR A 8 -32.27 8.71 -25.75
N SER A 9 -31.26 9.56 -25.84
CA SER A 9 -30.27 9.79 -24.79
C SER A 9 -30.18 11.29 -24.47
N ASP A 10 -29.56 11.63 -23.34
CA ASP A 10 -29.39 13.01 -22.87
C ASP A 10 -30.71 13.79 -22.78
N GLY A 11 -31.72 13.17 -22.15
CA GLY A 11 -33.03 13.81 -21.92
C GLY A 11 -33.84 14.12 -23.18
N GLY A 12 -33.59 13.41 -24.29
CA GLY A 12 -34.34 13.59 -25.55
C GLY A 12 -33.60 14.37 -26.64
N ARG A 13 -32.39 14.87 -26.36
CA ARG A 13 -31.62 15.68 -27.33
C ARG A 13 -30.94 14.83 -28.39
N GLN A 14 -30.55 13.61 -28.04
CA GLN A 14 -29.90 12.68 -28.97
C GLN A 14 -30.86 11.55 -29.30
N ARG A 15 -30.94 11.18 -30.58
CA ARG A 15 -31.79 10.11 -31.08
C ARG A 15 -30.94 9.07 -31.82
N PHE A 16 -31.21 7.81 -31.52
CA PHE A 16 -30.51 6.67 -32.11
C PHE A 16 -31.54 5.68 -32.68
N ASN A 17 -31.21 5.03 -33.79
CA ASN A 17 -32.11 4.06 -34.40
C ASN A 17 -32.12 2.75 -33.58
N ALA A 18 -33.26 2.42 -32.97
CA ALA A 18 -33.39 1.28 -32.07
C ALA A 18 -33.10 -0.06 -32.76
N THR A 19 -33.42 -0.19 -34.05
CA THR A 19 -33.21 -1.42 -34.81
C THR A 19 -31.72 -1.74 -34.93
N ILE A 20 -30.90 -0.76 -35.26
CA ILE A 20 -29.44 -0.90 -35.37
C ILE A 20 -28.83 -1.21 -34.00
N LEU A 21 -29.21 -0.48 -32.96
CA LEU A 21 -28.71 -0.73 -31.60
C LEU A 21 -29.03 -2.15 -31.12
N LYS A 22 -30.25 -2.63 -31.36
CA LYS A 22 -30.68 -3.98 -30.98
C LYS A 22 -29.96 -5.06 -31.79
N GLN A 23 -29.76 -4.83 -33.10
CA GLN A 23 -29.03 -5.76 -33.97
C GLN A 23 -27.60 -6.01 -33.49
N TYR A 24 -26.93 -4.95 -33.00
CA TYR A 24 -25.56 -5.04 -32.51
C TYR A 24 -25.45 -5.23 -31.00
N GLY A 25 -26.56 -5.34 -30.25
CA GLY A 25 -26.55 -5.58 -28.81
C GLY A 25 -26.09 -4.38 -27.96
N TYR A 26 -26.26 -3.16 -28.45
CA TYR A 26 -25.95 -1.95 -27.68
C TYR A 26 -27.07 -1.63 -26.68
N VAL A 27 -26.68 -1.31 -25.45
CA VAL A 27 -27.58 -0.89 -24.37
C VAL A 27 -27.25 0.55 -23.98
N ILE A 28 -28.30 1.37 -23.83
CA ILE A 28 -28.19 2.74 -23.33
C ILE A 28 -28.37 2.69 -21.81
N TYR A 29 -27.39 3.18 -21.08
CA TYR A 29 -27.40 3.23 -19.63
C TYR A 29 -27.89 4.60 -19.14
N PRO A 30 -28.46 4.69 -17.92
CA PRO A 30 -29.00 5.93 -17.36
C PRO A 30 -27.95 7.01 -17.09
N ASN A 31 -26.66 6.66 -17.12
CA ASN A 31 -25.52 7.58 -17.06
C ASN A 31 -25.17 8.21 -18.42
N ASN A 32 -26.07 8.11 -19.41
CA ASN A 32 -25.91 8.60 -20.79
C ASN A 32 -24.67 8.02 -21.50
N THR A 33 -24.34 6.76 -21.21
CA THR A 33 -23.34 6.00 -21.98
C THR A 33 -24.01 4.88 -22.74
N ILE A 34 -23.48 4.58 -23.92
CA ILE A 34 -23.93 3.47 -24.74
C ILE A 34 -22.81 2.45 -24.76
N SER A 35 -23.10 1.22 -24.36
CA SER A 35 -22.08 0.17 -24.41
C SER A 35 -22.63 -1.16 -24.92
N ASN A 36 -21.69 -1.94 -25.45
CA ASN A 36 -21.81 -3.33 -25.82
C ASN A 36 -20.75 -4.11 -25.05
N TYR A 37 -20.63 -5.41 -25.29
CA TYR A 37 -19.61 -6.28 -24.71
C TYR A 37 -18.17 -5.80 -25.01
N SER A 38 -17.93 -5.18 -26.16
CA SER A 38 -16.60 -4.78 -26.63
C SER A 38 -16.33 -3.28 -26.68
N SER A 39 -17.37 -2.44 -26.78
CA SER A 39 -17.21 -1.00 -26.98
C SER A 39 -18.11 -0.20 -26.05
N CYS A 40 -17.57 0.92 -25.54
CA CYS A 40 -18.30 1.86 -24.70
C CYS A 40 -18.05 3.27 -25.23
N VAL A 41 -19.15 4.00 -25.50
CA VAL A 41 -19.12 5.36 -26.02
C VAL A 41 -19.96 6.31 -25.16
N LEU A 42 -19.52 7.55 -25.09
CA LEU A 42 -20.22 8.63 -24.40
C LEU A 42 -21.31 9.21 -25.31
N ALA A 43 -22.51 9.45 -24.78
CA ALA A 43 -23.67 9.97 -25.53
C ALA A 43 -24.36 11.11 -24.75
N PHE A 44 -23.60 12.14 -24.38
CA PHE A 44 -24.12 13.33 -23.70
C PHE A 44 -23.40 14.61 -24.14
N GLY A 45 -24.13 15.74 -24.13
CA GLY A 45 -23.56 17.05 -24.45
C GLY A 45 -22.96 17.12 -25.84
N GLY A 46 -21.73 17.62 -25.96
CA GLY A 46 -20.99 17.74 -27.22
C GLY A 46 -20.42 16.41 -27.76
N TYR A 47 -20.56 15.31 -27.00
CA TYR A 47 -20.16 13.97 -27.43
C TYR A 47 -21.39 13.28 -28.02
N ILE A 48 -21.59 13.47 -29.32
CA ILE A 48 -22.75 12.94 -30.07
C ILE A 48 -22.23 11.89 -31.06
N PRO A 49 -22.13 10.61 -30.66
CA PRO A 49 -21.69 9.57 -31.55
C PRO A 49 -22.79 9.29 -32.60
N THR A 50 -22.40 8.92 -33.80
CA THR A 50 -23.36 8.48 -34.84
C THR A 50 -23.09 7.02 -35.18
N VAL A 51 -24.14 6.20 -35.17
CA VAL A 51 -24.02 4.77 -35.50
C VAL A 51 -24.17 4.58 -37.00
N ILE A 52 -23.20 3.94 -37.63
CA ILE A 52 -23.26 3.57 -39.05
C ILE A 52 -24.05 2.26 -39.17
N GLY A 53 -24.70 2.01 -40.31
CA GLY A 53 -25.43 0.77 -40.58
C GLY A 53 -24.62 -0.52 -40.43
N ASN A 54 -23.28 -0.43 -40.39
CA ASN A 54 -22.35 -1.53 -40.14
C ASN A 54 -22.08 -1.80 -38.65
N GLY A 55 -22.71 -1.05 -37.74
CA GLY A 55 -22.57 -1.21 -36.27
C GLY A 55 -21.34 -0.54 -35.65
N SER A 56 -20.53 0.14 -36.47
CA SER A 56 -19.43 0.98 -36.01
C SER A 56 -19.89 2.39 -35.65
N TRP A 57 -19.09 3.06 -34.84
CA TRP A 57 -19.34 4.43 -34.42
C TRP A 57 -18.51 5.42 -35.22
N TYR A 58 -19.14 6.52 -35.62
CA TYR A 58 -18.49 7.67 -36.25
C TYR A 58 -18.52 8.87 -35.30
N ASN A 59 -17.40 9.59 -35.24
CA ASN A 59 -17.17 10.72 -34.32
C ASN A 59 -17.50 10.40 -32.85
N SER A 60 -17.19 9.17 -32.43
CA SER A 60 -17.43 8.73 -31.05
C SER A 60 -16.23 8.94 -30.16
N THR A 61 -16.50 9.29 -28.92
CA THR A 61 -15.51 9.36 -27.85
C THR A 61 -15.72 8.16 -26.92
N GLY A 62 -14.64 7.41 -26.65
CA GLY A 62 -14.70 6.23 -25.79
C GLY A 62 -14.94 6.59 -24.32
N CYS A 63 -15.54 5.67 -23.55
CA CYS A 63 -15.81 5.88 -22.13
C CYS A 63 -14.56 6.06 -21.27
N ASP A 64 -13.42 5.51 -21.71
CA ASP A 64 -12.12 5.59 -21.02
C ASP A 64 -11.34 6.86 -21.34
N THR A 65 -11.93 7.78 -22.13
CA THR A 65 -11.24 9.03 -22.48
C THR A 65 -11.34 10.05 -21.34
N PRO A 66 -10.30 10.87 -21.16
CA PRO A 66 -10.24 11.83 -20.06
C PRO A 66 -11.05 13.09 -20.37
N VAL A 67 -12.36 13.04 -20.14
CA VAL A 67 -13.33 14.11 -20.45
C VAL A 67 -13.54 15.08 -19.28
N ARG A 68 -13.40 14.62 -18.04
CA ARG A 68 -13.63 15.45 -16.85
C ARG A 68 -12.38 16.27 -16.50
N PRO A 69 -12.55 17.50 -15.96
CA PRO A 69 -11.44 18.24 -15.38
C PRO A 69 -10.89 17.52 -14.14
N ILE A 70 -9.63 17.79 -13.83
CA ILE A 70 -8.98 17.26 -12.62
C ILE A 70 -9.68 17.86 -11.40
N ARG A 71 -10.18 17.00 -10.50
CA ARG A 71 -10.77 17.37 -9.21
C ARG A 71 -9.74 17.16 -8.09
N THR A 72 -10.20 17.30 -6.85
CA THR A 72 -9.38 17.23 -5.64
C THR A 72 -8.57 15.93 -5.52
N ARG A 73 -9.14 14.78 -5.90
CA ARG A 73 -8.45 13.49 -5.85
C ARG A 73 -7.25 13.45 -6.80
N GLY A 74 -7.42 13.90 -8.05
CA GLY A 74 -6.31 13.96 -8.99
C GLY A 74 -5.19 14.89 -8.51
N ILE A 75 -5.54 16.03 -7.91
CA ILE A 75 -4.56 16.97 -7.33
C ILE A 75 -3.79 16.30 -6.19
N VAL A 76 -4.48 15.65 -5.23
CA VAL A 76 -3.84 14.95 -4.12
C VAL A 76 -2.96 13.80 -4.62
N GLY A 77 -3.40 13.08 -5.65
CA GLY A 77 -2.62 12.01 -6.29
C GLY A 77 -1.32 12.51 -6.90
N ILE A 78 -1.34 13.65 -7.60
CA ILE A 78 -0.13 14.28 -8.17
C ILE A 78 0.83 14.70 -7.06
N VAL A 79 0.34 15.37 -6.02
CA VAL A 79 1.18 15.80 -4.89
C VAL A 79 1.81 14.59 -4.21
N ALA A 80 1.03 13.53 -3.97
CA ALA A 80 1.55 12.28 -3.41
C ALA A 80 2.61 11.63 -4.32
N ALA A 81 2.39 11.59 -5.64
CA ALA A 81 3.35 11.03 -6.60
C ALA A 81 4.69 11.78 -6.58
N ILE A 82 4.66 13.12 -6.49
CA ILE A 82 5.87 13.94 -6.39
C ILE A 82 6.61 13.64 -5.07
N ILE A 83 5.88 13.57 -3.94
CA ILE A 83 6.48 13.23 -2.64
C ILE A 83 7.12 11.84 -2.68
N PHE A 84 6.43 10.84 -3.23
CA PHE A 84 6.99 9.49 -3.39
C PHE A 84 8.19 9.46 -4.33
N GLY A 85 8.21 10.27 -5.39
CA GLY A 85 9.37 10.42 -6.27
C GLY A 85 10.60 10.98 -5.56
N VAL A 86 10.42 11.99 -4.70
CA VAL A 86 11.51 12.51 -3.86
C VAL A 86 11.98 11.45 -2.86
N LEU A 87 11.05 10.76 -2.19
CA LEU A 87 11.38 9.69 -1.23
C LEU A 87 12.10 8.50 -1.89
N LEU A 88 11.80 8.19 -3.15
CA LEU A 88 12.50 7.17 -3.93
C LEU A 88 13.99 7.54 -4.09
N VAL A 89 14.28 8.78 -4.48
CA VAL A 89 15.66 9.26 -4.64
C VAL A 89 16.40 9.24 -3.30
N LEU A 90 15.76 9.72 -2.23
CA LEU A 90 16.34 9.67 -0.88
C LEU A 90 16.63 8.23 -0.43
N SER A 91 15.73 7.29 -0.73
CA SER A 91 15.90 5.87 -0.41
C SER A 91 17.09 5.26 -1.15
N LEU A 92 17.31 5.64 -2.41
CA LEU A 92 18.48 5.18 -3.21
C LEU A 92 19.79 5.75 -2.68
N VAL A 93 19.82 7.03 -2.30
CA VAL A 93 21.01 7.67 -1.69
C VAL A 93 21.33 7.00 -0.35
N ALA A 94 20.31 6.77 0.48
CA ALA A 94 20.47 6.11 1.76
C ALA A 94 20.90 4.65 1.61
N LEU A 95 20.39 3.92 0.61
CA LEU A 95 20.86 2.58 0.27
C LEU A 95 22.34 2.58 -0.12
N ASN A 96 22.80 3.57 -0.90
CA ASN A 96 24.21 3.68 -1.25
C ASN A 96 25.10 3.97 -0.02
N LYS A 97 24.65 4.88 0.86
CA LYS A 97 25.38 5.22 2.10
C LYS A 97 25.42 4.05 3.08
N HIS A 98 24.28 3.47 3.43
CA HIS A 98 24.16 2.38 4.40
C HIS A 98 24.48 0.99 3.80
N GLY A 99 24.55 0.87 2.48
CA GLY A 99 24.88 -0.36 1.78
C GLY A 99 26.36 -0.74 1.82
N LYS A 100 27.25 0.23 2.05
CA LYS A 100 28.71 0.04 2.11
C LYS A 100 29.14 -0.60 3.44
N SER A 101 29.87 -1.71 3.40
CA SER A 101 30.52 -2.24 4.61
C SER A 101 31.88 -1.61 4.76
N PHE A 102 32.12 -1.00 5.91
CA PHE A 102 33.46 -0.55 6.31
C PHE A 102 34.13 -1.54 7.28
N LEU A 103 33.36 -2.47 7.85
CA LEU A 103 33.82 -3.51 8.77
C LEU A 103 33.86 -4.88 8.04
N PRO A 104 34.79 -5.77 8.42
CA PRO A 104 34.84 -7.12 7.87
C PRO A 104 33.54 -7.88 8.16
N ALA A 105 33.11 -8.72 7.21
CA ALA A 105 31.86 -9.46 7.32
C ALA A 105 32.00 -10.62 8.33
N GLU A 106 31.47 -10.45 9.53
CA GLU A 106 31.41 -11.51 10.54
C GLU A 106 30.18 -12.40 10.36
N LYS A 107 30.28 -13.69 10.75
CA LYS A 107 29.20 -14.68 10.64
C LYS A 107 27.91 -14.25 11.37
N ARG A 108 28.05 -13.53 12.48
CA ARG A 108 26.95 -13.05 13.34
C ARG A 108 26.15 -11.90 12.70
N PHE A 109 26.83 -11.00 11.99
CA PHE A 109 26.24 -9.77 11.49
C PHE A 109 26.31 -9.67 9.97
N ARG A 110 25.35 -10.31 9.29
CA ARG A 110 25.26 -10.29 7.82
C ARG A 110 24.85 -8.91 7.29
N LEU A 111 25.48 -8.49 6.20
CA LEU A 111 25.18 -7.23 5.50
C LEU A 111 23.76 -7.17 4.92
N VAL A 112 23.18 -8.34 4.62
CA VAL A 112 21.86 -8.47 3.97
C VAL A 112 20.77 -7.77 4.78
N GLY A 113 20.79 -7.90 6.11
CA GLY A 113 19.79 -7.30 7.00
C GLY A 113 19.74 -5.76 6.93
N ARG A 114 20.90 -5.12 6.68
CA ARG A 114 21.00 -3.65 6.64
C ARG A 114 20.49 -3.03 5.33
N ARG A 115 20.51 -3.79 4.23
CA ARG A 115 20.04 -3.34 2.90
C ARG A 115 18.55 -3.57 2.71
N TRP A 116 18.01 -4.60 3.36
CA TRP A 116 16.63 -5.04 3.22
C TRP A 116 15.55 -3.97 3.49
N PRO A 117 15.62 -3.13 4.56
CA PRO A 117 14.63 -2.08 4.77
C PRO A 117 14.57 -1.08 3.60
N TRP A 118 15.73 -0.75 3.01
CA TRP A 118 15.80 0.18 1.89
C TRP A 118 15.20 -0.38 0.61
N TYR A 119 15.32 -1.70 0.36
CA TYR A 119 14.62 -2.32 -0.77
C TYR A 119 13.10 -2.22 -0.61
N TRP A 120 12.58 -2.43 0.60
CA TRP A 120 11.15 -2.25 0.86
C TRP A 120 10.70 -0.78 0.75
N CYS A 121 11.53 0.19 1.14
CA CYS A 121 11.27 1.61 0.88
C CYS A 121 11.19 1.91 -0.61
N ILE A 122 12.11 1.37 -1.43
CA ILE A 122 12.09 1.54 -2.89
C ILE A 122 10.81 0.94 -3.48
N ILE A 123 10.41 -0.26 -3.05
CA ILE A 123 9.15 -0.89 -3.50
C ILE A 123 7.95 -0.03 -3.10
N THR A 124 7.88 0.40 -1.84
CA THR A 124 6.76 1.21 -1.30
C THR A 124 6.62 2.53 -2.06
N THR A 125 7.73 3.24 -2.26
CA THR A 125 7.74 4.53 -2.96
C THR A 125 7.43 4.37 -4.45
N SER A 126 7.92 3.31 -5.10
CA SER A 126 7.60 3.03 -6.52
C SER A 126 6.12 2.74 -6.72
N VAL A 127 5.56 1.85 -5.91
CA VAL A 127 4.13 1.46 -5.99
C VAL A 127 3.23 2.65 -5.61
N GLY A 128 3.60 3.41 -4.57
CA GLY A 128 2.88 4.63 -4.17
C GLY A 128 2.89 5.71 -5.25
N MET A 129 4.02 5.88 -5.95
CA MET A 129 4.13 6.81 -7.08
C MET A 129 3.22 6.41 -8.25
N ILE A 130 3.20 5.13 -8.63
CA ILE A 130 2.31 4.62 -9.69
C ILE A 130 0.84 4.79 -9.29
N SER A 131 0.51 4.52 -8.02
CA SER A 131 -0.85 4.75 -7.49
C SER A 131 -1.25 6.23 -7.57
N GLY A 132 -0.33 7.15 -7.25
CA GLY A 132 -0.56 8.60 -7.35
C GLY A 132 -0.83 9.08 -8.78
N PHE A 133 -0.08 8.60 -9.77
CA PHE A 133 -0.33 8.92 -11.18
C PHE A 133 -1.66 8.37 -11.69
N THR A 134 -1.94 7.10 -11.40
CA THR A 134 -3.21 6.47 -11.82
C THR A 134 -4.43 7.13 -11.17
N ALA A 135 -4.29 7.76 -9.99
CA ALA A 135 -5.38 8.53 -9.37
C ALA A 135 -5.89 9.70 -10.24
N VAL A 136 -5.02 10.27 -11.09
CA VAL A 136 -5.38 11.33 -12.04
C VAL A 136 -6.32 10.79 -13.10
N ASP A 137 -6.01 9.62 -13.65
CA ASP A 137 -6.83 8.98 -14.68
C ASP A 137 -8.22 8.64 -14.14
N VAL A 138 -8.31 8.11 -12.92
CA VAL A 138 -9.59 7.80 -12.25
C VAL A 138 -10.48 9.05 -12.11
N ASP A 139 -9.89 10.24 -12.04
CA ASP A 139 -10.62 11.49 -11.89
C ASP A 139 -11.11 12.09 -13.20
N ARG A 140 -10.33 11.88 -14.26
CA ARG A 140 -10.62 12.44 -15.58
C ARG A 140 -11.59 11.57 -16.39
N VAL A 141 -11.64 10.27 -16.13
CA VAL A 141 -12.48 9.35 -16.90
C VAL A 141 -13.94 9.39 -16.43
N TRP A 142 -14.88 9.23 -17.37
CA TRP A 142 -16.32 9.23 -17.07
C TRP A 142 -16.79 7.94 -16.39
N VAL A 143 -16.37 6.78 -16.91
CA VAL A 143 -16.64 5.44 -16.36
C VAL A 143 -15.35 4.87 -15.78
N LEU A 144 -15.41 4.33 -14.57
CA LEU A 144 -14.23 3.80 -13.88
C LEU A 144 -13.72 2.53 -14.58
N GLY A 145 -12.86 2.63 -15.59
CA GLY A 145 -12.35 1.48 -16.33
C GLY A 145 -11.14 0.79 -15.68
N THR A 146 -10.22 0.32 -16.53
CA THR A 146 -8.97 -0.34 -16.12
C THR A 146 -8.05 0.55 -15.29
N ALA A 147 -8.05 1.86 -15.53
CA ALA A 147 -7.29 2.83 -14.75
C ALA A 147 -7.64 2.80 -13.24
N ALA A 148 -8.93 2.62 -12.92
CA ALA A 148 -9.38 2.50 -11.54
C ALA A 148 -8.88 1.21 -10.89
N ILE A 149 -8.90 0.09 -11.63
CA ILE A 149 -8.38 -1.19 -11.17
C ILE A 149 -6.89 -1.05 -10.80
N PHE A 150 -6.08 -0.47 -11.68
CA PHE A 150 -4.66 -0.26 -11.41
C PHE A 150 -4.45 0.63 -10.18
N HIS A 151 -5.17 1.75 -10.08
CA HIS A 151 -5.06 2.64 -8.93
C HIS A 151 -5.31 1.90 -7.61
N PHE A 152 -6.39 1.11 -7.51
CA PHE A 152 -6.71 0.39 -6.29
C PHE A 152 -5.74 -0.76 -6.00
N ILE A 153 -5.29 -1.50 -7.02
CA ILE A 153 -4.29 -2.57 -6.83
C ILE A 153 -3.02 -1.98 -6.25
N PHE A 154 -2.46 -0.95 -6.90
CA PHE A 154 -1.21 -0.33 -6.42
C PHE A 154 -1.40 0.34 -5.06
N TYR A 155 -2.55 0.98 -4.82
CA TYR A 155 -2.85 1.56 -3.50
C TYR A 155 -2.87 0.48 -2.40
N LEU A 156 -3.57 -0.63 -2.63
CA LEU A 156 -3.65 -1.72 -1.64
C LEU A 156 -2.32 -2.43 -1.46
N VAL A 157 -1.49 -2.56 -2.50
CA VAL A 157 -0.13 -3.13 -2.41
C VAL A 157 0.83 -2.19 -1.68
N THR A 158 0.57 -0.88 -1.67
CA THR A 158 1.39 0.09 -0.93
C THR A 158 1.34 -0.17 0.59
N LEU A 159 0.20 -0.64 1.12
CA LEU A 159 0.04 -0.93 2.55
C LEU A 159 0.95 -2.06 3.08
N PRO A 160 0.93 -3.29 2.52
CA PRO A 160 1.83 -4.37 2.95
C PRO A 160 3.30 -4.04 2.64
N ALA A 161 3.58 -3.29 1.57
CA ALA A 161 4.93 -2.81 1.28
C ALA A 161 5.41 -1.85 2.39
N CYS A 162 4.58 -0.89 2.79
CA CYS A 162 4.88 0.04 3.88
C CYS A 162 5.08 -0.69 5.22
N LEU A 163 4.20 -1.63 5.54
CA LEU A 163 4.33 -2.46 6.74
C LEU A 163 5.65 -3.25 6.75
N SER A 164 6.04 -3.82 5.60
CA SER A 164 7.33 -4.52 5.49
C SER A 164 8.54 -3.60 5.63
N ALA A 165 8.45 -2.36 5.13
CA ALA A 165 9.50 -1.37 5.33
C ALA A 165 9.65 -1.00 6.81
N ILE A 166 8.53 -0.72 7.49
CA ILE A 166 8.52 -0.43 8.93
C ILE A 166 9.09 -1.61 9.71
N TRP A 167 8.58 -2.82 9.45
CA TRP A 167 9.03 -4.05 10.09
C TRP A 167 10.54 -4.26 10.00
N GLU A 168 11.11 -4.09 8.82
CA GLU A 168 12.54 -4.28 8.61
C GLU A 168 13.38 -3.16 9.23
N MET A 169 12.84 -1.95 9.33
CA MET A 169 13.48 -0.88 10.09
C MET A 169 13.53 -1.21 11.58
N THR A 170 12.43 -1.67 12.19
CA THR A 170 12.41 -2.07 13.60
C THR A 170 13.36 -3.24 13.86
N ARG A 171 13.38 -4.24 12.98
CA ARG A 171 14.29 -5.39 13.09
C ARG A 171 15.76 -4.97 12.99
N ASN A 172 16.08 -4.09 12.03
CA ASN A 172 17.44 -3.58 11.88
C ASN A 172 17.86 -2.71 13.08
N TRP A 173 16.93 -1.98 13.72
CA TRP A 173 17.19 -1.26 14.96
C TRP A 173 17.53 -2.21 16.12
N ALA A 174 16.75 -3.28 16.31
CA ALA A 174 17.03 -4.29 17.33
C ALA A 174 18.41 -4.94 17.15
N SER A 175 18.78 -5.29 15.91
CA SER A 175 20.12 -5.80 15.60
C SER A 175 21.23 -4.77 15.84
N PHE A 176 20.94 -3.48 15.74
CA PHE A 176 21.91 -2.42 16.03
C PHE A 176 22.14 -2.27 17.53
N GLU A 177 21.09 -2.35 18.34
CA GLU A 177 21.23 -2.35 19.80
C GLU A 177 21.97 -3.58 20.31
N GLU A 178 21.74 -4.75 19.72
CA GLU A 178 22.50 -5.95 20.07
C GLU A 178 24.00 -5.76 19.80
N ARG A 179 24.39 -5.16 18.67
CA ARG A 179 25.80 -4.87 18.36
C ARG A 179 26.44 -3.98 19.42
N LYS A 180 25.76 -2.92 19.84
CA LYS A 180 26.27 -2.06 20.92
C LYS A 180 26.52 -2.84 22.20
N GLY A 181 25.60 -3.74 22.57
CA GLY A 181 25.76 -4.57 23.75
C GLY A 181 26.89 -5.62 23.64
N VAL A 182 27.15 -6.12 22.43
CA VAL A 182 28.27 -7.05 22.13
C VAL A 182 29.61 -6.33 22.11
N ASP A 183 29.65 -5.09 21.61
CA ASP A 183 30.85 -4.24 21.63
C ASP A 183 31.26 -3.90 23.07
N GLU A 184 30.30 -3.80 24.01
CA GLU A 184 30.57 -3.64 25.44
C GLU A 184 31.09 -4.94 26.09
N ASP A 185 30.44 -6.08 25.82
CA ASP A 185 30.84 -7.41 26.32
C ASP A 185 30.44 -8.50 25.32
N PHE A 186 31.45 -9.19 24.80
CA PHE A 186 31.28 -10.25 23.79
C PHE A 186 30.49 -11.45 24.28
N THR A 187 30.47 -11.71 25.60
CA THR A 187 29.78 -12.86 26.21
C THR A 187 28.34 -12.57 26.64
N ARG A 188 27.92 -11.31 26.58
CA ARG A 188 26.63 -10.85 27.10
C ARG A 188 25.40 -11.55 26.51
N TYR A 189 25.49 -11.99 25.26
CA TYR A 189 24.39 -12.66 24.56
C TYR A 189 24.81 -14.03 24.04
N ARG A 190 24.17 -15.08 24.58
CA ARG A 190 24.39 -16.46 24.16
C ARG A 190 23.61 -16.74 22.86
N GLN A 191 24.26 -17.39 21.90
CA GLN A 191 23.73 -17.61 20.55
C GLN A 191 22.65 -18.71 20.46
N ASP A 192 22.61 -19.63 21.43
CA ASP A 192 21.74 -20.83 21.41
C ASP A 192 20.46 -20.69 22.26
N ASP A 193 20.10 -19.47 22.65
CA ASP A 193 18.94 -19.24 23.52
C ASP A 193 17.59 -19.30 22.78
N LEU A 194 16.51 -19.50 23.54
CA LEU A 194 15.13 -19.41 23.04
C LEU A 194 14.85 -18.09 22.31
N ARG A 195 15.54 -17.02 22.72
CA ARG A 195 15.52 -15.71 22.05
C ARG A 195 15.96 -15.80 20.59
N SER A 196 17.08 -16.47 20.31
CA SER A 196 17.62 -16.66 18.96
C SER A 196 16.64 -17.42 18.06
N LYS A 197 15.93 -18.41 18.61
CA LYS A 197 14.85 -19.11 17.89
C LYS A 197 13.67 -18.19 17.56
N ILE A 198 13.26 -17.34 18.51
CA ILE A 198 12.16 -16.38 18.27
C ILE A 198 12.55 -15.38 17.18
N GLU A 199 13.76 -14.81 17.26
CA GLU A 199 14.29 -13.86 16.26
C GLU A 199 14.37 -14.48 14.85
N PHE A 200 14.49 -15.80 14.75
CA PHE A 200 14.47 -16.52 13.48
C PHE A 200 13.05 -16.77 12.93
N TYR A 201 12.09 -17.20 13.76
CA TYR A 201 10.73 -17.54 13.31
C TYR A 201 9.81 -16.32 13.11
N GLU A 202 10.03 -15.26 13.88
CA GLU A 202 9.18 -14.06 13.85
C GLU A 202 9.11 -13.40 12.45
N PRO A 203 10.23 -13.17 11.73
CA PRO A 203 10.17 -12.66 10.36
C PRO A 203 9.42 -13.60 9.40
N LEU A 204 9.54 -14.92 9.58
CA LEU A 204 8.89 -15.89 8.71
C LEU A 204 7.36 -15.83 8.82
N LEU A 205 6.83 -15.69 10.03
CA LEU A 205 5.40 -15.48 10.26
C LEU A 205 4.93 -14.15 9.70
N PHE A 206 5.68 -13.06 9.93
CA PHE A 206 5.35 -11.75 9.39
C PHE A 206 5.26 -11.78 7.86
N TYR A 207 6.27 -12.33 7.18
CA TYR A 207 6.26 -12.41 5.72
C TYR A 207 5.14 -13.31 5.19
N LEU A 208 4.84 -14.42 5.86
CA LEU A 208 3.72 -15.29 5.47
C LEU A 208 2.40 -14.52 5.42
N PHE A 209 2.06 -13.78 6.48
CA PHE A 209 0.84 -12.98 6.51
C PHE A 209 0.89 -11.80 5.53
N ASN A 210 2.05 -11.14 5.40
CA ASN A 210 2.21 -10.03 4.47
C ASN A 210 2.03 -10.47 3.00
N PHE A 211 2.59 -11.62 2.61
CA PHE A 211 2.38 -12.21 1.29
C PHE A 211 0.94 -12.65 1.09
N LEU A 212 0.30 -13.23 2.09
CA LEU A 212 -1.12 -13.57 2.01
C LEU A 212 -1.98 -12.32 1.75
N SER A 213 -1.74 -11.23 2.47
CA SER A 213 -2.41 -9.94 2.24
C SER A 213 -2.15 -9.39 0.84
N PHE A 214 -0.93 -9.50 0.33
CA PHE A 214 -0.58 -9.11 -1.04
C PHE A 214 -1.35 -9.92 -2.09
N PHE A 215 -1.34 -11.25 -2.00
CA PHE A 215 -2.05 -12.12 -2.95
C PHE A 215 -3.56 -11.94 -2.88
N LEU A 216 -4.13 -11.82 -1.68
CA LEU A 216 -5.57 -11.56 -1.51
C LEU A 216 -5.98 -10.20 -2.09
N SER A 217 -5.10 -9.20 -2.01
CA SER A 217 -5.36 -7.88 -2.61
C SER A 217 -5.37 -7.94 -4.13
N ILE A 218 -4.43 -8.66 -4.74
CA ILE A 218 -4.34 -8.77 -6.22
C ILE A 218 -5.42 -9.67 -6.79
N LEU A 219 -5.64 -10.84 -6.19
CA LEU A 219 -6.56 -11.88 -6.70
C LEU A 219 -8.03 -11.56 -6.47
N ARG A 220 -8.36 -10.43 -5.83
CA ARG A 220 -9.73 -9.95 -5.67
C ARG A 220 -10.39 -9.74 -7.04
N ALA A 221 -11.66 -10.08 -7.17
CA ALA A 221 -12.41 -9.78 -8.38
C ALA A 221 -12.66 -8.25 -8.51
N TRP A 222 -11.98 -7.62 -9.47
CA TRP A 222 -12.03 -6.17 -9.71
C TRP A 222 -13.13 -5.72 -10.69
N ASN A 223 -13.68 -6.64 -11.48
CA ASN A 223 -14.71 -6.36 -12.48
C ASN A 223 -15.96 -5.62 -11.96
N PRO A 224 -16.48 -5.89 -10.74
CA PRO A 224 -17.63 -5.15 -10.21
C PRO A 224 -17.32 -3.67 -9.97
N ILE A 225 -16.09 -3.34 -9.56
CA ILE A 225 -15.66 -1.96 -9.29
C ILE A 225 -15.55 -1.19 -10.61
N ALA A 226 -15.04 -1.85 -11.67
CA ALA A 226 -14.88 -1.24 -12.99
C ALA A 226 -16.22 -0.92 -13.70
N ARG A 227 -17.32 -1.56 -13.28
CA ARG A 227 -18.65 -1.29 -13.85
C ARG A 227 -19.45 -0.29 -13.01
N SER A 228 -18.94 0.06 -11.84
CA SER A 228 -19.67 0.90 -10.89
C SER A 228 -19.45 2.38 -11.22
N ASN A 229 -20.54 3.15 -11.28
CA ASN A 229 -20.51 4.60 -11.49
C ASN A 229 -20.81 5.31 -10.15
N ILE A 230 -20.14 4.86 -9.08
CA ILE A 230 -20.42 5.33 -7.72
C ILE A 230 -19.90 6.77 -7.62
N PRO A 231 -20.71 7.74 -7.15
CA PRO A 231 -20.21 9.06 -6.86
C PRO A 231 -19.04 8.96 -5.87
N SER A 232 -17.96 9.64 -6.23
CA SER A 232 -16.57 9.52 -5.76
C SER A 232 -16.32 9.62 -4.25
N ASN A 233 -17.33 9.92 -3.43
CA ASN A 233 -17.18 10.03 -1.98
C ASN A 233 -17.35 8.68 -1.26
N THR A 234 -18.21 7.77 -1.72
CA THR A 234 -18.56 6.56 -0.95
C THR A 234 -17.57 5.40 -1.08
N GLY A 235 -16.83 5.30 -2.20
CA GLY A 235 -15.88 4.18 -2.43
C GLY A 235 -14.67 4.18 -1.49
N ILE A 236 -14.14 5.37 -1.17
CA ILE A 236 -13.00 5.54 -0.24
C ILE A 236 -13.42 5.23 1.19
N TYR A 237 -14.62 5.67 1.62
CA TYR A 237 -15.13 5.34 2.96
C TYR A 237 -15.39 3.85 3.12
N ILE A 238 -15.93 3.16 2.11
CA ILE A 238 -16.21 1.71 2.18
C ILE A 238 -14.91 0.90 2.25
N LEU A 239 -13.87 1.26 1.48
CA LEU A 239 -12.57 0.57 1.54
C LEU A 239 -11.81 0.87 2.84
N SER A 240 -11.87 2.11 3.32
CA SER A 240 -11.33 2.48 4.64
C SER A 240 -12.03 1.73 5.76
N TRP A 241 -13.36 1.56 5.70
CA TRP A 241 -14.15 0.82 6.69
C TRP A 241 -13.85 -0.69 6.67
N LEU A 242 -13.72 -1.29 5.47
CA LEU A 242 -13.37 -2.71 5.32
C LEU A 242 -11.97 -3.01 5.89
N PHE A 243 -10.98 -2.15 5.64
CA PHE A 243 -9.62 -2.36 6.16
C PHE A 243 -9.46 -2.04 7.64
N THR A 244 -10.13 -0.99 8.17
CA THR A 244 -10.06 -0.69 9.62
C THR A 244 -10.77 -1.73 10.47
N ARG A 245 -11.85 -2.34 9.97
CA ARG A 245 -12.58 -3.38 10.69
C ARG A 245 -11.76 -4.67 10.88
N ASP A 246 -10.97 -5.08 9.87
CA ASP A 246 -10.15 -6.29 9.97
C ASP A 246 -8.79 -6.04 10.64
N SER A 247 -8.19 -4.85 10.46
CA SER A 247 -6.88 -4.52 11.05
C SER A 247 -6.97 -4.20 12.55
N GLY A 248 -8.09 -3.61 13.00
CA GLY A 248 -8.32 -3.31 14.42
C GLY A 248 -8.42 -4.56 15.29
N HIS A 249 -8.91 -5.67 14.73
CA HIS A 249 -9.03 -6.93 15.46
C HIS A 249 -7.69 -7.65 15.64
N LEU A 250 -6.82 -7.61 14.61
CA LEU A 250 -5.47 -8.18 14.68
C LEU A 250 -4.52 -7.36 15.56
N GLY A 251 -4.54 -6.02 15.44
CA GLY A 251 -3.73 -5.15 16.29
C GLY A 251 -4.06 -5.29 17.77
N HIS A 252 -5.35 -5.41 18.11
CA HIS A 252 -5.79 -5.61 19.49
C HIS A 252 -5.41 -7.01 20.04
N LEU A 253 -5.32 -8.03 19.18
CA LEU A 253 -4.89 -9.38 19.56
C LEU A 253 -3.38 -9.46 19.78
N VAL A 254 -2.58 -8.84 18.91
CA VAL A 254 -1.11 -8.74 19.08
C VAL A 254 -0.78 -7.92 20.32
N PHE A 255 -1.45 -6.78 20.54
CA PHE A 255 -1.23 -5.96 21.74
C PHE A 255 -1.67 -6.67 23.02
N ARG A 256 -2.74 -7.49 22.98
CA ARG A 256 -3.14 -8.35 24.12
C ARG A 256 -2.13 -9.46 24.39
N LEU A 257 -1.56 -10.07 23.36
CA LEU A 257 -0.51 -11.08 23.50
C LEU A 257 0.78 -10.47 24.08
N GLU A 258 1.13 -9.25 23.69
CA GLU A 258 2.28 -8.53 24.25
C GLU A 258 2.05 -8.08 25.71
N ARG A 259 0.83 -7.67 26.05
CA ARG A 259 0.45 -7.36 27.45
C ARG A 259 0.41 -8.61 28.33
N ALA A 260 -0.03 -9.75 27.80
CA ALA A 260 -0.02 -11.03 28.50
C ALA A 260 1.41 -11.53 28.77
N LYS A 261 2.35 -11.23 27.86
CA LYS A 261 3.79 -11.51 28.04
C LYS A 261 4.45 -10.58 29.06
N ARG A 262 3.98 -9.33 29.19
CA ARG A 262 4.46 -8.35 30.19
C ARG A 262 3.86 -8.54 31.58
N GLY A 263 2.62 -9.03 31.67
CA GLY A 263 1.93 -9.31 32.94
C GLY A 263 2.43 -10.57 33.67
N SER A 264 3.01 -11.52 32.94
CA SER A 264 3.56 -12.75 33.52
C SER A 264 5.04 -12.63 33.96
N GLY A 265 5.72 -11.54 33.60
CA GLY A 265 7.11 -11.28 34.02
C GLY A 265 7.26 -10.50 35.34
N ILE A 266 6.21 -9.79 35.78
CA ILE A 266 6.27 -8.95 36.99
C ILE A 266 6.02 -9.78 38.27
N ALA A 267 5.31 -10.91 38.18
CA ALA A 267 5.06 -11.77 39.33
C ALA A 267 6.27 -12.65 39.74
N ALA A 268 7.35 -12.70 38.94
CA ALA A 268 8.51 -13.55 39.20
C ALA A 268 9.74 -12.79 39.72
N SER A 269 9.70 -11.45 39.78
CA SER A 269 10.85 -10.64 40.25
C SER A 269 10.69 -10.07 41.65
N GLU A 270 9.56 -10.30 42.33
CA GLU A 270 9.27 -9.72 43.65
C GLU A 270 9.58 -10.68 44.83
N GLU A 271 10.01 -11.91 44.56
CA GLU A 271 10.24 -12.94 45.60
C GLU A 271 11.73 -13.20 45.91
N TYR A 272 12.67 -12.38 45.41
CA TYR A 272 14.12 -12.61 45.61
C TYR A 272 14.94 -11.42 46.13
N SER A 273 14.29 -10.40 46.73
CA SER A 273 14.99 -9.20 47.23
C SER A 273 15.05 -9.07 48.76
N GLU A 274 14.99 -10.16 49.51
CA GLU A 274 15.04 -10.12 50.98
C GLU A 274 16.08 -11.09 51.55
N CYS A 275 17.36 -10.74 51.42
CA CYS A 275 18.46 -11.11 52.34
C CYS A 275 19.81 -10.58 51.80
N ASP A 276 20.29 -9.43 52.27
CA ASP A 276 21.70 -9.22 52.70
C ASP A 276 21.87 -7.79 53.27
N PRO A 277 22.27 -7.61 54.54
CA PRO A 277 22.69 -6.32 55.05
C PRO A 277 24.22 -6.23 55.06
N ARG A 278 24.82 -5.36 54.25
CA ARG A 278 26.13 -4.75 54.58
C ARG A 278 26.41 -3.48 53.75
N PRO A 279 26.99 -2.43 54.36
CA PRO A 279 27.34 -1.20 53.66
C PRO A 279 28.75 -1.29 53.07
N ARG A 280 29.00 -0.62 51.94
CA ARG A 280 30.36 -0.25 51.53
C ARG A 280 30.34 0.92 50.54
N ASP A 281 30.77 2.07 51.03
CA ASP A 281 31.31 3.18 50.25
C ASP A 281 32.56 2.72 49.48
N VAL A 282 32.70 3.08 48.19
CA VAL A 282 34.00 3.38 47.55
C VAL A 282 33.79 4.35 46.37
N ASN A 283 34.61 5.40 46.36
CA ASN A 283 34.74 6.46 45.36
C ASN A 283 35.39 6.06 44.03
N HIS A 284 35.16 6.91 43.02
CA HIS A 284 35.98 7.22 41.82
C HIS A 284 36.20 6.14 40.75
N ALA A 285 35.77 6.42 39.50
CA ALA A 285 36.65 6.99 38.45
C ALA A 285 36.09 6.75 37.02
N GLY A 286 35.98 7.83 36.24
CA GLY A 286 36.31 7.86 34.82
C GLY A 286 35.38 7.19 33.80
N GLN A 287 34.40 7.93 33.28
CA GLN A 287 33.94 7.75 31.90
C GLN A 287 33.87 9.11 31.20
N LYS A 288 34.93 9.44 30.46
CA LYS A 288 34.93 10.54 29.49
C LYS A 288 34.26 10.05 28.21
N ILE A 289 33.07 10.60 28.03
CA ILE A 289 32.26 10.76 26.83
C ILE A 289 33.12 11.00 25.57
N TYR A 290 33.02 10.13 24.57
CA TYR A 290 33.32 10.50 23.18
C TYR A 290 32.01 10.83 22.45
N ARG A 291 31.90 12.11 22.14
CA ARG A 291 30.88 12.77 21.34
C ARG A 291 31.59 13.18 20.05
N GLU A 292 31.34 12.50 18.94
CA GLU A 292 31.76 12.93 17.60
C GLU A 292 30.47 13.09 16.78
N THR A 293 29.92 14.30 16.71
CA THR A 293 30.09 15.31 15.63
C THR A 293 29.78 14.77 14.24
N TRP A 294 28.61 15.21 13.77
CA TRP A 294 28.13 15.11 12.41
C TRP A 294 28.84 16.16 11.56
N ASP A 295 29.55 15.72 10.52
CA ASP A 295 29.79 16.43 9.27
C ASP A 295 29.56 15.44 8.10
#